data_AF-A0AAD9G8N9-F1
#
_entry.id   AF-A0AAD9G8N9-F1
#
_cell.length_a   1.000
_cell.length_b   1.000
_cell.length_c   1.000
_cell.angle_alpha   90.00
_cell.angle_beta   90.00
_cell.angle_gamma   90.00
#
_symmetry.space_group_name_H-M   'P 1'
#
loop_
_entity.id
_entity.type
_entity.pdbx_description
1 polymer ?
#
loop_
_entity_poly.entity_id
_entity_poly.type
_entity_poly.pdbx_seq_one_letter_code
_entity_poly.pdbx_strand_id
1 'polypeptide(L)'
;MAPKILTFLATLLLCCVASAAAQDAPSAPVALQAHASHILVDTEAEADKLNAELSEASNLFLKFAQLAKEHSNCPSSRKGGDLGTFGRGQMVPEFDKVAFEGEVGVVHKVKTQFGWHLVLISRRLDGTEEPDQFRGLKDFLLKIMPFLGPIILIGIMAFGARGGKSGPRAHAFHILVKSEDEADKLFKEIDAADDKKAKLSELAAKNSTCPSGKKGGDLGMFGRGEMVPQFDKVVFEGEVGKLAKVQTQFGWHVLLCTERLGDKKSK
;
A
#
# COMPACT_ATOMS: atom_id res chain seq x y z
N MET A 1 -4.29 -38.58 22.68
CA MET A 1 -3.67 -37.23 22.70
C MET A 1 -3.25 -36.70 21.32
N ALA A 2 -3.48 -37.41 20.21
CA ALA A 2 -3.10 -36.97 18.86
C ALA A 2 -4.07 -36.03 18.09
N PRO A 3 -5.38 -35.87 18.39
CA PRO A 3 -6.28 -35.12 17.51
C PRO A 3 -6.27 -33.59 17.71
N LYS A 4 -5.60 -33.09 18.75
CA LYS A 4 -5.57 -31.64 19.10
C LYS A 4 -4.43 -30.85 18.42
N ILE A 5 -3.42 -31.53 17.89
CA ILE A 5 -2.26 -30.89 17.25
C ILE A 5 -2.54 -30.61 15.76
N LEU A 6 -3.29 -31.50 15.10
CA LEU A 6 -3.64 -31.37 13.69
C LEU A 6 -4.66 -30.24 13.43
N THR A 7 -5.56 -30.00 14.40
CA THR A 7 -6.48 -28.86 14.40
C THR A 7 -5.75 -27.52 14.61
N PHE A 8 -4.65 -27.51 15.36
CA PHE A 8 -3.88 -26.28 15.60
C PHE A 8 -3.07 -25.84 14.37
N LEU A 9 -2.49 -26.78 13.62
CA LEU A 9 -1.76 -26.48 12.38
C LEU A 9 -2.70 -26.03 11.24
N ALA A 10 -3.89 -26.64 11.11
CA ALA A 10 -4.88 -26.23 10.10
C ALA A 10 -5.46 -24.83 10.36
N THR A 11 -5.57 -24.43 11.63
CA THR A 11 -6.07 -23.10 12.01
C THR A 11 -5.01 -22.01 11.84
N LEU A 12 -3.73 -22.35 12.00
CA LEU A 12 -2.61 -21.43 11.77
C LEU A 12 -2.40 -21.14 10.28
N LEU A 13 -2.59 -22.15 9.42
CA LEU A 13 -2.52 -21.99 7.96
C LEU A 13 -3.68 -21.12 7.42
N LEU A 14 -4.88 -21.24 8.01
CA LEU A 14 -6.06 -20.45 7.62
C LEU A 14 -6.00 -18.99 8.12
N CYS A 15 -5.33 -18.72 9.24
CA CYS A 15 -5.10 -17.35 9.73
C CYS A 15 -4.08 -16.57 8.89
N CYS A 16 -3.06 -17.22 8.33
CA CYS A 16 -2.07 -16.54 7.49
C CYS A 16 -2.61 -16.15 6.10
N VAL A 17 -3.56 -16.92 5.54
CA VAL A 17 -4.15 -16.61 4.23
C VAL A 17 -5.16 -15.45 4.32
N ALA A 18 -5.81 -15.24 5.47
CA ALA A 18 -6.84 -14.21 5.63
C ALA A 18 -6.28 -12.78 5.87
N SER A 19 -5.01 -12.63 6.29
CA SER A 19 -4.36 -11.31 6.45
C SER A 19 -3.78 -10.76 5.13
N ALA A 20 -4.02 -11.46 4.02
CA ALA A 20 -3.60 -11.10 2.67
C ALA A 20 -4.51 -10.10 1.95
N ALA A 21 -5.80 -10.21 2.21
CA ALA A 21 -6.83 -9.70 1.30
C ALA A 21 -7.34 -8.29 1.67
N ALA A 22 -6.54 -7.50 2.39
CA ALA A 22 -6.97 -6.21 2.92
C ALA A 22 -6.13 -5.02 2.43
N GLN A 23 -5.44 -5.15 1.29
CA GLN A 23 -4.79 -4.02 0.61
C GLN A 23 -5.03 -3.99 -0.91
N ASP A 24 -6.13 -4.57 -1.40
CA ASP A 24 -6.46 -4.49 -2.84
C ASP A 24 -7.50 -3.39 -3.09
N ALA A 25 -7.07 -2.14 -2.91
CA ALA A 25 -7.67 -1.03 -3.63
C ALA A 25 -6.84 -0.83 -4.90
N PRO A 26 -7.45 -0.64 -6.09
CA PRO A 26 -6.69 -0.25 -7.26
C PRO A 26 -6.14 1.15 -7.00
N SER A 27 -4.87 1.22 -6.55
CA SER A 27 -4.12 2.46 -6.58
C SER A 27 -4.13 2.98 -8.01
N ALA A 28 -4.45 4.26 -8.19
CA ALA A 28 -4.32 4.99 -9.45
C ALA A 28 -3.11 4.48 -10.26
N PRO A 29 -3.18 4.41 -11.60
CA PRO A 29 -2.14 3.81 -12.43
C PRO A 29 -0.77 4.31 -11.97
N VAL A 30 -0.06 3.43 -11.26
CA VAL A 30 1.20 3.80 -10.62
C VAL A 30 2.15 4.01 -11.78
N ALA A 31 2.65 5.24 -11.93
CA ALA A 31 3.60 5.55 -12.99
C ALA A 31 4.73 4.50 -12.96
N LEU A 32 5.07 3.96 -14.14
CA LEU A 32 6.08 2.92 -14.29
C LEU A 32 7.36 3.33 -13.56
N GLN A 33 7.73 2.54 -12.56
CA GLN A 33 8.86 2.79 -11.68
C GLN A 33 9.87 1.65 -11.84
N ALA A 34 11.16 1.97 -11.84
CA ALA A 34 12.24 1.01 -11.86
C ALA A 34 13.07 1.12 -10.58
N HIS A 35 13.48 -0.02 -10.04
CA HIS A 35 14.49 -0.10 -9.00
C HIS A 35 15.75 -0.68 -9.61
N ALA A 36 16.84 0.07 -9.56
CA ALA A 36 18.11 -0.35 -10.16
C ALA A 36 19.30 0.07 -9.31
N SER A 37 20.37 -0.72 -9.43
CA SER A 37 21.70 -0.37 -8.91
C SER A 37 22.64 -0.10 -10.08
N HIS A 38 23.64 0.75 -9.86
CA HIS A 38 24.64 1.05 -10.88
C HIS A 38 26.08 1.11 -10.36
N ILE A 39 27.02 0.88 -11.27
CA ILE A 39 28.46 1.11 -11.07
C ILE A 39 28.90 2.10 -12.14
N LEU A 40 29.51 3.22 -11.74
CA LEU A 40 30.08 4.21 -12.66
C LEU A 40 31.61 4.06 -12.67
N VAL A 41 32.18 3.83 -13.85
CA VAL A 41 33.63 3.79 -14.10
C VAL A 41 34.00 4.69 -15.28
N ASP A 42 35.24 5.15 -15.31
CA ASP A 42 35.67 6.13 -16.31
C ASP A 42 36.02 5.47 -17.65
N THR A 43 36.53 4.23 -17.62
CA THR A 43 37.03 3.52 -18.82
C THR A 43 36.16 2.33 -19.22
N GLU A 44 36.09 2.06 -20.53
CA GLU A 44 35.34 0.90 -21.05
C GLU A 44 35.98 -0.42 -20.60
N ALA A 45 37.30 -0.48 -20.55
CA ALA A 45 38.05 -1.66 -20.14
C ALA A 45 37.73 -2.08 -18.70
N GLU A 46 37.56 -1.11 -17.78
CA GLU A 46 37.12 -1.40 -16.41
C GLU A 46 35.69 -1.93 -16.37
N ALA A 47 34.79 -1.33 -17.15
CA ALA A 47 33.40 -1.79 -17.24
C ALA A 47 33.33 -3.23 -17.77
N ASP A 48 34.12 -3.57 -18.79
CA ASP A 48 34.16 -4.91 -19.36
C ASP A 48 34.74 -5.94 -18.39
N LYS A 49 35.80 -5.56 -17.66
CA LYS A 49 36.38 -6.41 -16.61
C LYS A 49 35.36 -6.71 -15.51
N LEU A 50 34.69 -5.69 -15.00
CA LEU A 50 33.66 -5.84 -13.97
C LEU A 50 32.46 -6.65 -14.48
N ASN A 51 32.07 -6.46 -15.74
CA ASN A 51 30.98 -7.24 -16.34
C ASN A 51 31.35 -8.73 -16.46
N ALA A 52 32.58 -9.06 -16.82
CA ALA A 52 33.08 -10.43 -16.80
C ALA A 52 33.04 -11.03 -15.39
N GLU A 53 33.53 -10.31 -14.38
CA GLU A 53 33.47 -10.75 -12.98
C GLU A 53 32.03 -10.95 -12.47
N LEU A 54 31.08 -10.14 -12.94
CA LEU A 54 29.66 -10.27 -12.59
C LEU A 54 29.00 -11.47 -13.27
N SER A 55 29.43 -11.82 -14.49
CA SER A 55 28.90 -12.98 -15.22
C SER A 55 29.28 -14.33 -14.57
N GLU A 56 30.40 -14.38 -13.85
CA GLU A 56 30.86 -15.57 -13.13
C GLU A 56 30.30 -15.67 -11.70
N ALA A 57 29.60 -14.65 -11.22
CA ALA A 57 29.17 -14.56 -9.84
C ALA A 57 28.00 -15.49 -9.53
N SER A 58 28.13 -16.31 -8.48
CA SER A 58 27.02 -17.17 -8.01
C SER A 58 25.83 -16.38 -7.44
N ASN A 59 26.10 -15.19 -6.88
CA ASN A 59 25.11 -14.26 -6.34
C ASN A 59 25.32 -12.87 -6.96
N LEU A 60 24.70 -12.63 -8.11
CA LEU A 60 24.87 -11.41 -8.90
C LEU A 60 24.66 -10.13 -8.07
N PHE A 61 23.54 -10.01 -7.36
CA PHE A 61 23.20 -8.82 -6.57
C PHE A 61 24.21 -8.52 -5.45
N LEU A 62 24.71 -9.55 -4.76
CA LEU A 62 25.66 -9.38 -3.67
C LEU A 62 27.03 -8.96 -4.21
N LYS A 63 27.50 -9.61 -5.29
CA LYS A 63 28.77 -9.28 -5.93
C LYS A 63 28.72 -7.89 -6.56
N PHE A 64 27.61 -7.52 -7.18
CA PHE A 64 27.37 -6.18 -7.71
C PHE A 64 27.50 -5.11 -6.64
N ALA A 65 26.85 -5.30 -5.48
CA ALA A 65 26.92 -4.36 -4.37
C ALA A 65 28.35 -4.21 -3.80
N GLN A 66 29.17 -5.27 -3.84
CA GLN A 66 30.58 -5.22 -3.44
C GLN A 66 31.41 -4.43 -4.45
N LEU A 67 31.35 -4.80 -5.74
CA LEU A 67 32.07 -4.10 -6.79
C LEU A 67 31.67 -2.63 -6.88
N ALA A 68 30.39 -2.30 -6.65
CA ALA A 68 29.92 -0.93 -6.59
C ALA A 68 30.55 -0.13 -5.43
N LYS A 69 30.80 -0.75 -4.27
CA LYS A 69 31.47 -0.07 -3.14
C LYS A 69 32.95 0.18 -3.42
N GLU A 70 33.59 -0.73 -4.15
CA GLU A 70 35.03 -0.72 -4.39
C GLU A 70 35.44 0.12 -5.60
N HIS A 71 34.64 0.10 -6.67
CA HIS A 71 35.01 0.63 -7.98
C HIS A 71 34.10 1.76 -8.50
N SER A 72 32.93 2.01 -7.91
CA SER A 72 32.01 3.02 -8.44
C SER A 72 32.41 4.44 -8.02
N ASN A 73 32.53 5.34 -8.99
CA ASN A 73 32.77 6.77 -8.80
C ASN A 73 31.50 7.55 -8.35
N CYS A 74 30.33 6.89 -8.31
CA CYS A 74 29.09 7.55 -7.90
C CYS A 74 28.91 7.55 -6.36
N PRO A 75 28.33 8.60 -5.74
CA PRO A 75 28.00 8.61 -4.31
C PRO A 75 27.10 7.45 -3.84
N SER A 76 26.36 6.82 -4.75
CA SER A 76 25.55 5.61 -4.48
C SER A 76 26.42 4.39 -4.11
N SER A 77 27.74 4.42 -4.39
CA SER A 77 28.71 3.38 -4.02
C SER A 77 28.60 2.98 -2.54
N ARG A 78 28.37 3.95 -1.64
CA ARG A 78 28.20 3.73 -0.19
C ARG A 78 27.04 2.77 0.14
N LYS A 79 26.03 2.71 -0.73
CA LYS A 79 24.86 1.82 -0.63
C LYS A 79 24.97 0.63 -1.59
N GLY A 80 26.16 0.29 -2.08
CA GLY A 80 26.33 -0.78 -3.06
C GLY A 80 25.78 -0.41 -4.45
N GLY A 81 25.83 0.87 -4.81
CA GLY A 81 25.36 1.36 -6.10
C GLY A 81 23.84 1.51 -6.21
N ASP A 82 23.09 1.27 -5.13
CA ASP A 82 21.64 1.34 -5.11
C ASP A 82 21.12 2.77 -5.32
N LEU A 83 20.30 2.95 -6.36
CA LEU A 83 19.64 4.22 -6.68
C LEU A 83 18.22 4.29 -6.09
N GLY A 84 17.71 3.20 -5.53
CA GLY A 84 16.33 3.08 -5.09
C GLY A 84 15.35 3.05 -6.27
N THR A 85 14.10 3.39 -5.98
CA THR A 85 13.02 3.41 -6.98
C THR A 85 12.92 4.80 -7.62
N PHE A 86 12.91 4.86 -8.94
CA PHE A 86 12.74 6.09 -9.73
C PHE A 86 11.75 5.89 -10.87
N GLY A 87 11.12 6.97 -11.31
CA GLY A 87 10.22 7.01 -12.47
C GLY A 87 10.94 7.39 -13.77
N ARG A 88 10.27 7.16 -14.91
CA ARG A 88 10.78 7.57 -16.23
C ARG A 88 11.12 9.06 -16.27
N GLY A 89 12.23 9.40 -16.91
CA GLY A 89 12.70 10.78 -17.09
C GLY A 89 13.38 11.42 -15.88
N GLN A 90 13.56 10.67 -14.77
CA GLN A 90 14.36 11.14 -13.63
C GLN A 90 15.87 10.91 -13.81
N MET A 91 16.26 10.02 -14.72
CA MET A 91 17.65 9.67 -15.02
C MET A 91 18.04 10.16 -16.43
N VAL A 92 19.34 10.09 -16.75
CA VAL A 92 19.83 10.44 -18.09
C VAL A 92 19.18 9.55 -19.16
N PRO A 93 18.88 10.07 -20.38
CA PRO A 93 18.07 9.37 -21.36
C PRO A 93 18.56 7.96 -21.71
N GLU A 94 19.88 7.77 -21.81
CA GLU A 94 20.51 6.50 -22.13
C GLU A 94 20.31 5.46 -21.01
N PHE A 95 20.40 5.92 -19.75
CA PHE A 95 20.16 5.09 -18.58
C PHE A 95 18.67 4.77 -18.42
N ASP A 96 17.80 5.77 -18.59
CA ASP A 96 16.34 5.62 -18.48
C ASP A 96 15.82 4.58 -19.47
N LYS A 97 16.29 4.66 -20.73
CA LYS A 97 15.96 3.68 -21.76
C LYS A 97 16.28 2.26 -21.31
N VAL A 98 17.49 2.01 -20.82
CA VAL A 98 17.92 0.68 -20.38
C VAL A 98 17.19 0.24 -19.11
N ALA A 99 17.01 1.12 -18.14
CA ALA A 99 16.30 0.82 -16.90
C ALA A 99 14.85 0.36 -17.14
N PHE A 100 14.19 0.90 -18.17
CA PHE A 100 12.79 0.58 -18.47
C PHE A 100 12.55 -0.35 -19.67
N GLU A 101 13.51 -0.54 -20.57
CA GLU A 101 13.39 -1.47 -21.71
C GLU A 101 14.24 -2.74 -21.57
N GLY A 102 15.35 -2.70 -20.82
CA GLY A 102 16.26 -3.84 -20.64
C GLY A 102 15.65 -5.04 -19.91
N GLU A 103 16.35 -6.16 -19.85
CA GLU A 103 15.90 -7.33 -19.09
C GLU A 103 16.16 -7.14 -17.58
N VAL A 104 15.19 -7.50 -16.74
CA VAL A 104 15.32 -7.46 -15.26
C VAL A 104 16.23 -8.60 -14.81
N GLY A 105 17.12 -8.32 -13.85
CA GLY A 105 18.09 -9.29 -13.33
C GLY A 105 19.33 -9.48 -14.20
N VAL A 106 19.48 -8.72 -15.28
CA VAL A 106 20.65 -8.71 -16.15
C VAL A 106 21.44 -7.41 -15.96
N VAL A 107 22.76 -7.49 -16.08
CA VAL A 107 23.65 -6.32 -16.06
C VAL A 107 23.75 -5.75 -17.47
N HIS A 108 23.40 -4.48 -17.61
CA HIS A 108 23.43 -3.74 -18.88
C HIS A 108 24.55 -2.70 -18.85
N LYS A 109 25.38 -2.67 -19.90
CA LYS A 109 26.43 -1.65 -20.07
C LYS A 109 25.86 -0.45 -20.82
N VAL A 110 26.01 0.75 -20.26
CA VAL A 110 25.49 2.01 -20.81
C VAL A 110 26.58 3.07 -20.80
N LYS A 111 26.78 3.76 -21.93
CA LYS A 111 27.68 4.90 -22.03
C LYS A 111 26.89 6.19 -21.84
N THR A 112 27.36 7.07 -20.96
CA THR A 112 26.77 8.41 -20.76
C THR A 112 27.87 9.47 -20.78
N GLN A 113 27.50 10.74 -20.64
CA GLN A 113 28.45 11.84 -20.49
C GLN A 113 29.35 11.72 -19.23
N PHE A 114 28.95 10.93 -18.23
CA PHE A 114 29.69 10.76 -16.98
C PHE A 114 30.70 9.61 -17.03
N GLY A 115 30.67 8.79 -18.09
CA GLY A 115 31.51 7.60 -18.23
C GLY A 115 30.70 6.37 -18.59
N TRP A 116 31.16 5.22 -18.13
CA TRP A 116 30.55 3.91 -18.36
C TRP A 116 29.78 3.46 -17.13
N HIS A 117 28.52 3.06 -17.35
CA HIS A 117 27.63 2.59 -16.32
C HIS A 117 27.32 1.11 -16.54
N LEU A 118 27.52 0.31 -15.51
CA LEU A 118 26.91 -1.02 -15.41
C LEU A 118 25.63 -0.88 -14.61
N VAL A 119 24.51 -1.32 -15.17
CA VAL A 119 23.17 -1.14 -14.60
C VAL A 119 22.56 -2.50 -14.34
N LEU A 120 22.22 -2.77 -13.08
CA LEU A 120 21.49 -3.97 -12.67
C LEU A 120 20.08 -3.58 -12.27
N ILE A 121 19.09 -4.07 -13.01
CA ILE A 121 17.69 -3.78 -12.75
C ILE A 121 17.16 -4.83 -11.79
N SER A 122 16.80 -4.43 -10.57
CA SER A 122 16.29 -5.34 -9.55
C SER A 122 14.83 -5.68 -9.77
N ARG A 123 13.99 -4.65 -10.04
CA ARG A 123 12.57 -4.84 -10.33
C ARG A 123 11.99 -3.66 -11.08
N ARG A 124 10.88 -3.91 -11.80
CA ARG A 124 9.99 -2.88 -12.35
C ARG A 124 8.65 -2.98 -11.65
N LEU A 125 8.07 -1.83 -11.39
CA LEU A 125 6.75 -1.65 -10.81
C LEU A 125 5.93 -0.94 -11.88
N ASP A 126 5.12 -1.71 -12.60
CA ASP A 126 4.18 -1.19 -13.59
C ASP A 126 2.80 -0.90 -13.00
N GLY A 127 2.67 -1.02 -11.68
CA GLY A 127 1.40 -0.87 -10.96
C GLY A 127 0.44 -2.05 -11.15
N THR A 128 0.87 -3.14 -11.82
CA THR A 128 0.04 -4.34 -12.05
C THR A 128 0.46 -5.54 -11.20
N GLU A 129 1.62 -5.48 -10.56
CA GLU A 129 2.14 -6.55 -9.71
C GLU A 129 1.46 -6.52 -8.32
N GLU A 130 0.62 -7.53 -8.01
CA GLU A 130 0.17 -7.78 -6.64
C GLU A 130 1.36 -8.11 -5.72
N PRO A 131 1.30 -7.77 -4.42
CA PRO A 131 2.40 -7.97 -3.49
C PRO A 131 2.92 -9.43 -3.50
N ASP A 132 4.21 -9.60 -3.79
CA ASP A 132 4.96 -10.87 -3.90
C ASP A 132 4.85 -11.80 -2.67
N GLN A 133 4.30 -11.31 -1.56
CA GLN A 133 4.11 -12.07 -0.32
C GLN A 133 3.18 -13.29 -0.44
N PHE A 134 2.33 -13.38 -1.48
CA PHE A 134 1.37 -14.48 -1.63
C PHE A 134 1.71 -15.51 -2.72
N ARG A 135 2.77 -15.30 -3.50
CA ARG A 135 3.11 -16.17 -4.65
C ARG A 135 3.54 -17.57 -4.23
N GLY A 136 4.46 -17.68 -3.27
CA GLY A 136 4.96 -18.98 -2.77
C GLY A 136 3.89 -19.83 -2.07
N LEU A 137 2.91 -19.20 -1.43
CA LEU A 137 1.80 -19.90 -0.77
C LEU A 137 0.76 -20.41 -1.77
N LYS A 138 0.48 -19.64 -2.84
CA LYS A 138 -0.39 -20.06 -3.95
C LYS A 138 0.20 -21.25 -4.71
N ASP A 139 1.50 -21.22 -5.02
CA ASP A 139 2.20 -22.32 -5.72
C ASP A 139 2.27 -23.61 -4.89
N PHE A 140 2.42 -23.47 -3.57
CA PHE A 140 2.34 -24.58 -2.63
C PHE A 140 0.92 -25.12 -2.55
N LEU A 141 -0.11 -24.28 -2.34
CA LEU A 141 -1.52 -24.70 -2.27
C LEU A 141 -2.00 -25.40 -3.55
N LEU A 142 -1.66 -24.87 -4.74
CA LEU A 142 -2.03 -25.49 -6.02
C LEU A 142 -1.41 -26.87 -6.23
N LYS A 143 -0.19 -27.12 -5.72
CA LYS A 143 0.46 -28.44 -5.78
C LYS A 143 -0.17 -29.48 -4.83
N ILE A 144 -0.78 -29.03 -3.73
CA ILE A 144 -1.37 -29.93 -2.73
C ILE A 144 -2.86 -30.19 -3.00
N MET A 145 -3.54 -29.29 -3.74
CA MET A 145 -4.94 -29.42 -4.16
C MET A 145 -5.34 -30.76 -4.80
N PRO A 146 -4.55 -31.42 -5.67
CA PRO A 146 -4.91 -32.73 -6.23
C PRO A 146 -4.87 -33.88 -5.19
N PHE A 147 -4.22 -33.69 -4.04
CA PHE A 147 -4.16 -34.68 -2.96
C PHE A 147 -5.20 -34.43 -1.84
N LEU A 148 -5.72 -33.20 -1.70
CA LEU A 148 -6.82 -32.85 -0.78
C LEU A 148 -8.23 -32.85 -1.43
N GLY A 149 -8.31 -33.01 -2.75
CA GLY A 149 -9.56 -33.03 -3.52
C GLY A 149 -10.71 -33.88 -2.94
N PRO A 150 -10.50 -35.13 -2.47
CA PRO A 150 -11.59 -35.95 -1.93
C PRO A 150 -12.01 -35.58 -0.49
N ILE A 151 -11.21 -34.80 0.26
CA ILE A 151 -11.52 -34.44 1.66
C ILE A 151 -12.23 -33.07 1.74
N ILE A 152 -11.94 -32.14 0.82
CA ILE A 152 -12.53 -30.80 0.81
C ILE A 152 -13.97 -30.80 0.27
N LEU A 153 -14.33 -31.71 -0.64
CA LEU A 153 -15.69 -31.77 -1.21
C LEU A 153 -16.77 -32.19 -0.17
N ILE A 154 -16.39 -32.98 0.84
CA ILE A 154 -17.32 -33.39 1.92
C ILE A 154 -17.52 -32.24 2.93
N GLY A 155 -16.54 -31.34 3.09
CA GLY A 155 -16.65 -30.18 4.00
C GLY A 155 -17.45 -29.00 3.43
N ILE A 156 -17.46 -28.81 2.10
CA ILE A 156 -18.11 -27.65 1.46
C ILE A 156 -19.64 -27.75 1.45
N MET A 157 -20.24 -28.96 1.55
CA MET A 157 -21.70 -29.09 1.73
C MET A 157 -22.17 -28.83 3.18
N ALA A 158 -21.27 -28.86 4.17
CA ALA A 158 -21.62 -28.72 5.59
C ALA A 158 -21.26 -27.34 6.21
N PHE A 159 -20.40 -26.54 5.58
CA PHE A 159 -20.04 -25.21 6.06
C PHE A 159 -20.16 -24.19 4.93
N GLY A 160 -21.36 -23.61 4.80
CA GLY A 160 -21.59 -22.43 3.99
C GLY A 160 -20.62 -21.30 4.34
N ALA A 161 -20.11 -20.67 3.28
CA ALA A 161 -19.51 -19.34 3.21
C ALA A 161 -19.24 -18.64 4.56
N ARG A 162 -17.98 -18.67 5.01
CA ARG A 162 -17.46 -17.64 5.93
C ARG A 162 -16.32 -16.90 5.25
N GLY A 163 -16.67 -15.80 4.58
CA GLY A 163 -15.73 -14.76 4.15
C GLY A 163 -15.02 -14.13 5.34
N GLY A 164 -13.78 -13.69 5.11
CA GLY A 164 -12.93 -13.02 6.10
C GLY A 164 -13.64 -11.82 6.74
N LYS A 165 -13.49 -11.68 8.06
CA LYS A 165 -14.03 -10.53 8.80
C LYS A 165 -13.10 -9.33 8.61
N SER A 166 -13.21 -8.59 7.50
CA SER A 166 -12.90 -7.17 7.57
C SER A 166 -13.95 -6.54 8.49
N GLY A 167 -13.49 -5.90 9.57
CA GLY A 167 -14.40 -5.18 10.48
C GLY A 167 -15.16 -4.08 9.73
N PRO A 168 -16.21 -3.51 10.34
CA PRO A 168 -16.97 -2.44 9.69
C PRO A 168 -16.03 -1.27 9.36
N ARG A 169 -16.18 -0.72 8.15
CA ARG A 169 -15.49 0.49 7.67
C ARG A 169 -16.51 1.60 7.43
N ALA A 170 -16.14 2.85 7.65
CA ALA A 170 -17.02 3.99 7.47
C ALA A 170 -16.33 5.11 6.69
N HIS A 171 -17.10 5.80 5.85
CA HIS A 171 -16.73 7.04 5.20
C HIS A 171 -17.46 8.18 5.90
N ALA A 172 -16.71 9.14 6.44
CA ALA A 172 -17.28 10.28 7.13
C ALA A 172 -16.58 11.59 6.76
N PHE A 173 -17.34 12.67 6.87
CA PHE A 173 -16.87 14.04 6.75
C PHE A 173 -16.94 14.72 8.12
N HIS A 174 -16.01 15.62 8.40
CA HIS A 174 -16.04 16.38 9.64
C HIS A 174 -15.65 17.86 9.50
N ILE A 175 -16.11 18.66 10.46
CA ILE A 175 -15.61 20.01 10.70
C ILE A 175 -15.13 20.09 12.13
N LEU A 176 -13.82 20.32 12.31
CA LEU A 176 -13.23 20.63 13.61
C LEU A 176 -13.27 22.15 13.89
N VAL A 177 -13.92 22.53 15.00
CA VAL A 177 -13.95 23.88 15.56
C VAL A 177 -13.56 23.87 17.04
N LYS A 178 -13.09 25.01 17.57
CA LYS A 178 -12.62 25.10 18.97
C LYS A 178 -13.77 25.39 19.95
N SER A 179 -14.80 26.09 19.50
CA SER A 179 -15.94 26.51 20.34
C SER A 179 -17.18 25.65 20.11
N GLU A 180 -17.91 25.33 21.18
CA GLU A 180 -19.19 24.62 21.11
C GLU A 180 -20.25 25.46 20.38
N ASP A 181 -20.27 26.77 20.64
CA ASP A 181 -21.23 27.70 20.01
C ASP A 181 -21.06 27.76 18.48
N GLU A 182 -19.83 27.62 17.99
CA GLU A 182 -19.55 27.55 16.55
C GLU A 182 -20.04 26.22 15.99
N ALA A 183 -19.83 25.11 16.70
CA ALA A 183 -20.30 23.80 16.28
C ALA A 183 -21.83 23.75 16.18
N ASP A 184 -22.54 24.36 17.14
CA ASP A 184 -24.01 24.38 17.15
C ASP A 184 -24.59 25.26 16.04
N LYS A 185 -23.93 26.37 15.69
CA LYS A 185 -24.31 27.20 14.53
C LYS A 185 -24.16 26.42 13.23
N LEU A 186 -23.00 25.79 13.03
CA LEU A 186 -22.74 24.97 11.85
C LEU A 186 -23.68 23.77 11.77
N PHE A 187 -23.99 23.14 12.91
CA PHE A 187 -24.93 22.03 12.96
C PHE A 187 -26.31 22.45 12.45
N LYS A 188 -26.85 23.59 12.93
CA LYS A 188 -28.14 24.12 12.48
C LYS A 188 -28.13 24.48 10.99
N GLU A 189 -27.04 25.08 10.51
CA GLU A 189 -26.91 25.46 9.10
C GLU A 189 -26.86 24.24 8.17
N ILE A 190 -26.15 23.18 8.57
CA ILE A 190 -26.04 21.96 7.76
C ILE A 190 -27.33 21.14 7.85
N ASP A 191 -28.00 21.11 9.00
CA ASP A 191 -29.25 20.36 9.17
C ASP A 191 -30.42 20.97 8.38
N ALA A 192 -30.41 22.30 8.21
CA ALA A 192 -31.39 23.03 7.40
C ALA A 192 -31.16 22.90 5.87
N ALA A 193 -30.02 22.35 5.43
CA ALA A 193 -29.72 22.20 4.01
C ALA A 193 -30.25 20.87 3.45
N ASP A 194 -30.78 20.90 2.22
CA ASP A 194 -31.19 19.70 1.49
C ASP A 194 -30.01 18.75 1.25
N ASP A 195 -28.88 19.32 0.78
CA ASP A 195 -27.62 18.60 0.55
C ASP A 195 -26.61 18.81 1.69
N LYS A 196 -26.85 18.11 2.80
CA LYS A 196 -25.99 18.14 4.01
C LYS A 196 -24.50 17.96 3.69
N LYS A 197 -24.16 17.05 2.77
CA LYS A 197 -22.78 16.77 2.36
C LYS A 197 -22.12 17.97 1.67
N ALA A 198 -22.80 18.57 0.70
CA ALA A 198 -22.26 19.69 -0.07
C ALA A 198 -22.03 20.90 0.83
N LYS A 199 -23.01 21.19 1.71
CA LYS A 199 -22.92 22.31 2.65
C LYS A 199 -21.83 22.11 3.70
N LEU A 200 -21.69 20.90 4.23
CA LEU A 200 -20.60 20.56 5.15
C LEU A 200 -19.24 20.72 4.47
N SER A 201 -19.08 20.27 3.22
CA SER A 201 -17.84 20.43 2.47
C SER A 201 -17.44 21.90 2.29
N GLU A 202 -18.40 22.77 1.97
CA GLU A 202 -18.17 24.21 1.85
C GLU A 202 -17.76 24.84 3.18
N LEU A 203 -18.47 24.53 4.26
CA LEU A 203 -18.18 25.06 5.60
C LEU A 203 -16.87 24.50 6.18
N ALA A 204 -16.53 23.25 5.88
CA ALA A 204 -15.28 22.63 6.28
C ALA A 204 -14.07 23.33 5.66
N ALA A 205 -14.17 23.71 4.38
CA ALA A 205 -13.10 24.41 3.69
C ALA A 205 -12.82 25.81 4.25
N LYS A 206 -13.86 26.48 4.79
CA LYS A 206 -13.77 27.83 5.35
C LYS A 206 -13.41 27.85 6.84
N ASN A 207 -14.02 26.96 7.62
CA ASN A 207 -14.03 27.06 9.08
C ASN A 207 -13.26 25.93 9.78
N SER A 208 -12.86 24.86 9.09
CA SER A 208 -12.20 23.74 9.77
C SER A 208 -10.74 24.06 10.12
N THR A 209 -10.38 23.79 11.38
CA THR A 209 -8.99 23.83 11.84
C THR A 209 -8.22 22.55 11.46
N CYS A 210 -8.89 21.53 10.92
CA CYS A 210 -8.27 20.26 10.55
C CYS A 210 -7.63 20.33 9.15
N PRO A 211 -6.48 19.66 8.88
CA PRO A 211 -5.89 19.58 7.52
C PRO A 211 -6.85 19.06 6.45
N SER A 212 -7.83 18.23 6.83
CA SER A 212 -8.91 17.74 5.97
C SER A 212 -9.84 18.84 5.44
N GLY A 213 -9.84 20.05 6.02
CA GLY A 213 -10.61 21.19 5.53
C GLY A 213 -10.32 21.50 4.06
N LYS A 214 -9.07 21.30 3.61
CA LYS A 214 -8.69 21.46 2.18
C LYS A 214 -9.41 20.50 1.23
N LYS A 215 -9.92 19.38 1.75
CA LYS A 215 -10.72 18.38 1.02
C LYS A 215 -12.21 18.45 1.40
N GLY A 216 -12.68 19.59 1.90
CA GLY A 216 -14.06 19.72 2.36
C GLY A 216 -14.39 18.85 3.56
N GLY A 217 -13.41 18.60 4.43
CA GLY A 217 -13.61 17.80 5.64
C GLY A 217 -13.67 16.29 5.40
N ASP A 218 -13.34 15.81 4.18
CA ASP A 218 -13.33 14.39 3.85
C ASP A 218 -12.19 13.65 4.57
N LEU A 219 -12.55 12.61 5.33
CA LEU A 219 -11.62 11.74 6.03
C LEU A 219 -11.36 10.41 5.29
N GLY A 220 -12.07 10.14 4.21
CA GLY A 220 -12.00 8.86 3.49
C GLY A 220 -12.56 7.68 4.31
N MET A 221 -12.23 6.47 3.85
CA MET A 221 -12.70 5.21 4.44
C MET A 221 -11.78 4.73 5.57
N PHE A 222 -12.27 4.77 6.81
CA PHE A 222 -11.53 4.30 7.99
C PHE A 222 -12.26 3.15 8.70
N GLY A 223 -11.52 2.36 9.47
CA GLY A 223 -12.00 1.25 10.29
C GLY A 223 -12.12 1.61 11.78
N ARG A 224 -12.80 0.74 12.54
CA ARG A 224 -12.90 0.89 14.01
C ARG A 224 -11.51 0.95 14.66
N GLY A 225 -11.28 1.98 15.48
CA GLY A 225 -10.04 2.18 16.23
C GLY A 225 -8.94 2.97 15.50
N GLU A 226 -9.15 3.39 14.26
CA GLU A 226 -8.23 4.31 13.55
C GLU A 226 -8.43 5.76 13.97
N MET A 227 -9.60 6.09 14.55
CA MET A 227 -9.97 7.41 15.03
C MET A 227 -10.07 7.46 16.56
N VAL A 228 -10.16 8.67 17.12
CA VAL A 228 -10.34 8.88 18.56
C VAL A 228 -11.60 8.13 19.05
N PRO A 229 -11.57 7.44 20.21
CA PRO A 229 -12.67 6.54 20.62
C PRO A 229 -14.06 7.18 20.64
N GLN A 230 -14.15 8.46 21.03
CA GLN A 230 -15.40 9.22 21.05
C GLN A 230 -15.96 9.42 19.63
N PHE A 231 -15.08 9.71 18.66
CA PHE A 231 -15.42 9.89 17.26
C PHE A 231 -15.83 8.55 16.63
N ASP A 232 -15.04 7.49 16.87
CA ASP A 232 -15.28 6.15 16.37
C ASP A 232 -16.67 5.63 16.78
N LYS A 233 -17.02 5.82 18.06
CA LYS A 233 -18.31 5.46 18.60
C LYS A 233 -19.46 6.13 17.83
N VAL A 234 -19.36 7.44 17.59
CA VAL A 234 -20.42 8.20 16.91
C VAL A 234 -20.59 7.78 15.46
N VAL A 235 -19.50 7.48 14.74
CA VAL A 235 -19.58 7.07 13.33
C VAL A 235 -20.09 5.64 13.18
N PHE A 236 -19.62 4.72 14.02
CA PHE A 236 -19.95 3.30 13.90
C PHE A 236 -21.22 2.88 14.64
N GLU A 237 -21.66 3.60 15.67
CA GLU A 237 -22.94 3.35 16.35
C GLU A 237 -24.05 4.26 15.82
N GLY A 238 -23.70 5.42 15.25
CA GLY A 238 -24.65 6.38 14.70
C GLY A 238 -25.41 5.91 13.46
N GLU A 239 -26.35 6.75 13.04
CA GLU A 239 -27.13 6.59 11.82
C GLU A 239 -26.37 7.15 10.63
N VAL A 240 -26.21 6.35 9.58
CA VAL A 240 -25.61 6.79 8.31
C VAL A 240 -26.54 7.81 7.67
N GLY A 241 -25.97 8.92 7.16
CA GLY A 241 -26.69 10.04 6.57
C GLY A 241 -27.17 11.10 7.55
N LYS A 242 -26.96 10.91 8.87
CA LYS A 242 -27.35 11.87 9.91
C LYS A 242 -26.15 12.65 10.42
N LEU A 243 -26.40 13.92 10.73
CA LEU A 243 -25.41 14.76 11.41
C LEU A 243 -25.29 14.35 12.87
N ALA A 244 -24.05 14.30 13.34
CA ALA A 244 -23.75 14.08 14.75
C ALA A 244 -22.70 15.09 15.22
N LYS A 245 -22.74 15.42 16.50
CA LYS A 245 -21.71 16.24 17.14
C LYS A 245 -20.96 15.42 18.17
N VAL A 246 -19.63 15.59 18.22
CA VAL A 246 -18.78 14.94 19.20
C VAL A 246 -17.71 15.90 19.70
N GLN A 247 -17.45 15.87 21.00
CA GLN A 247 -16.34 16.57 21.61
C GLN A 247 -15.17 15.60 21.73
N THR A 248 -13.97 16.04 21.32
CA THR A 248 -12.72 15.31 21.53
C THR A 248 -11.68 16.22 22.17
N GLN A 249 -10.49 15.68 22.47
CA GLN A 249 -9.35 16.46 22.94
C GLN A 249 -8.90 17.57 21.97
N PHE A 250 -9.29 17.50 20.69
CA PHE A 250 -8.93 18.50 19.67
C PHE A 250 -9.95 19.63 19.53
N GLY A 251 -11.12 19.50 20.16
CA GLY A 251 -12.23 20.44 20.07
C GLY A 251 -13.55 19.75 19.72
N TRP A 252 -14.45 20.50 19.10
CA TRP A 252 -15.77 20.05 18.69
C TRP A 252 -15.76 19.64 17.22
N HIS A 253 -16.33 18.47 16.94
CA HIS A 253 -16.44 17.93 15.60
C HIS A 253 -17.92 17.77 15.24
N VAL A 254 -18.31 18.39 14.12
CA VAL A 254 -19.59 18.11 13.45
C VAL A 254 -19.31 17.08 12.37
N LEU A 255 -20.03 15.96 12.41
CA LEU A 255 -19.77 14.74 11.65
C LEU A 255 -20.95 14.41 10.74
N LEU A 256 -20.65 13.94 9.54
CA LEU A 256 -21.61 13.30 8.66
C LEU A 256 -21.03 11.98 8.15
N CYS A 257 -21.61 10.86 8.55
CA CYS A 257 -21.26 9.55 8.02
C CYS A 257 -22.05 9.33 6.71
N THR A 258 -21.37 9.23 5.57
CA THR A 258 -22.04 9.05 4.27
C THR A 258 -22.23 7.58 3.92
N GLU A 259 -21.30 6.74 4.32
CA GLU A 259 -21.31 5.32 3.98
C GLU A 259 -20.72 4.47 5.10
N ARG A 260 -21.26 3.27 5.30
CA ARG A 260 -20.69 2.28 6.21
C ARG A 260 -20.77 0.89 5.60
N LEU A 261 -19.62 0.26 5.40
CA LEU A 261 -19.43 -1.06 4.81
C LEU A 261 -19.13 -2.10 5.89
N GLY A 262 -19.62 -3.33 5.70
CA GLY A 262 -19.30 -4.46 6.58
C GLY A 262 -19.99 -4.46 7.95
N ASP A 263 -20.85 -3.47 8.22
CA ASP A 263 -21.63 -3.43 9.45
C ASP A 263 -22.81 -4.40 9.35
N LYS A 264 -22.67 -5.59 9.93
CA LYS A 264 -23.80 -6.48 10.18
C LYS A 264 -24.67 -5.87 11.28
N LYS A 265 -25.42 -4.80 10.98
CA LYS A 265 -26.59 -4.46 11.80
C LYS A 265 -27.58 -5.62 11.64
N SER A 266 -27.51 -6.54 12.60
CA SER A 266 -28.55 -7.52 12.89
C SER A 266 -29.90 -6.79 12.85
N LYS A 267 -30.73 -7.15 11.86
CA LYS A 267 -32.16 -7.19 12.10
C LYS A 267 -32.46 -8.22 13.19
#